data_AF-A0A0F0GWY8-F1
#
_entry.id   AF-A0A0F0GWY8-F1
#
_cell.length_a   1.000
_cell.length_b   1.000
_cell.length_c   1.000
_cell.angle_alpha   90.00
_cell.angle_beta   90.00
_cell.angle_gamma   90.00
#
_symmetry.space_group_name_H-M   'P 1'
#
loop_
_entity.id
_entity.type
_entity.pdbx_description
1 polymer ?
#
loop_
_entity_poly.entity_id
_entity_poly.type
_entity_poly.pdbx_seq_one_letter_code
_entity_poly.pdbx_strand_id
1 'polypeptide(L)'
;MLKPPGLGALLLALSALPVTAPAPALAAPAVATPAAAAVTAAGASAAAPRAHTADQIGRFLARFYGKHGPSAHDRRHHVSQVLLERQANTQSDVLLCAQNEPLDIGIGPVTVAQAAAVGWATVTTHWEGDRTDTFTAYVRLDSKPIRIDDVICAG
;
A
#
# COMPACT_ATOMS: atom_id res chain seq x y z
N MET A 1 17.19 44.88 7.11
CA MET A 1 16.25 45.32 8.17
C MET A 1 14.99 44.47 8.02
N LEU A 2 14.48 43.64 8.93
CA LEU A 2 14.70 43.35 10.35
C LEU A 2 14.53 41.82 10.57
N LYS A 3 15.12 41.31 11.67
CA LYS A 3 15.18 39.91 12.16
C LYS A 3 13.90 39.52 12.95
N PRO A 4 13.57 38.23 13.18
CA PRO A 4 12.30 37.74 13.76
C PRO A 4 12.36 37.65 15.30
N PRO A 5 11.23 37.30 15.96
CA PRO A 5 11.24 36.24 16.99
C PRO A 5 9.90 35.46 17.05
N GLY A 6 9.72 34.34 17.74
CA GLY A 6 10.51 33.59 18.73
C GLY A 6 9.94 32.16 18.83
N LEU A 7 10.74 31.13 19.18
CA LEU A 7 10.94 30.65 20.55
C LEU A 7 9.66 30.56 21.39
N GLY A 8 8.91 29.47 21.21
CA GLY A 8 8.02 28.90 22.20
C GLY A 8 8.60 27.58 22.69
N ALA A 9 9.25 27.62 23.84
CA ALA A 9 9.72 26.45 24.58
C ALA A 9 8.58 25.89 25.48
N LEU A 10 8.86 24.74 26.12
CA LEU A 10 8.11 24.12 27.22
C LEU A 10 6.81 23.38 26.77
N LEU A 11 6.50 22.14 27.16
CA LEU A 11 6.80 21.41 28.39
C LEU A 11 6.81 19.88 28.19
N LEU A 12 7.70 19.25 28.96
CA LEU A 12 7.67 17.85 29.36
C LEU A 12 6.31 17.49 30.00
N ALA A 13 5.77 16.34 29.61
CA ALA A 13 4.92 15.55 30.50
C ALA A 13 5.27 14.07 30.32
N LEU A 14 6.27 13.65 31.11
CA LEU A 14 6.47 12.25 31.50
C LEU A 14 5.20 11.77 32.20
N SER A 15 4.51 10.80 31.60
CA SER A 15 3.48 10.03 32.30
C SER A 15 4.00 8.63 32.55
N ALA A 16 4.26 8.38 33.84
CA ALA A 16 4.87 7.22 34.41
C ALA A 16 4.15 5.91 34.06
N LEU A 17 4.92 4.89 33.67
CA LEU A 17 4.48 3.50 33.66
C LEU A 17 4.45 2.97 35.09
N PRO A 18 3.34 2.40 35.58
CA PRO A 18 3.38 1.55 36.76
C PRO A 18 3.94 0.18 36.38
N VAL A 19 5.24 -0.01 36.64
CA VAL A 19 5.84 -1.34 36.84
C VAL A 19 5.17 -1.96 38.05
N THR A 20 4.43 -3.04 37.84
CA THR A 20 4.00 -3.93 38.94
C THR A 20 4.31 -5.36 38.53
N ALA A 21 5.38 -5.91 39.08
CA ALA A 21 5.69 -7.33 39.04
C ALA A 21 5.42 -7.92 40.43
N PRO A 22 4.75 -9.08 40.49
CA PRO A 22 5.03 -10.01 41.59
C PRO A 22 5.30 -11.45 41.09
N ALA A 23 6.45 -11.95 41.56
CA ALA A 23 6.80 -13.29 42.05
C ALA A 23 6.53 -14.56 41.19
N PRO A 24 7.55 -15.43 41.03
CA PRO A 24 7.37 -16.80 40.56
C PRO A 24 7.07 -17.74 41.74
N ALA A 25 5.98 -18.51 41.65
CA ALA A 25 5.74 -19.66 42.52
C ALA A 25 5.89 -20.95 41.71
N LEU A 26 6.90 -21.76 42.08
CA LEU A 26 7.02 -23.16 41.66
C LEU A 26 5.91 -23.99 42.31
N ALA A 27 5.19 -24.80 41.52
CA ALA A 27 4.63 -26.08 41.99
C ALA A 27 4.20 -26.99 40.81
N ALA A 28 4.94 -28.11 40.68
CA ALA A 28 4.60 -29.48 40.25
C ALA A 28 3.77 -29.78 38.97
N PRO A 29 4.13 -30.83 38.20
CA PRO A 29 3.41 -31.28 37.02
C PRO A 29 2.24 -32.21 37.39
N ALA A 30 1.02 -31.88 36.94
CA ALA A 30 -0.11 -32.79 36.97
C ALA A 30 -0.40 -33.30 35.55
N VAL A 31 -0.41 -34.63 35.43
CA VAL A 31 -0.54 -35.40 34.21
C VAL A 31 -2.03 -35.55 33.82
N ALA A 32 -2.29 -35.40 32.53
CA ALA A 32 -3.41 -35.93 31.73
C ALA A 32 -4.86 -35.50 32.04
N THR A 33 -5.45 -34.77 31.09
CA THR A 33 -6.58 -35.23 30.24
C THR A 33 -7.00 -34.09 29.29
N PRO A 34 -6.88 -34.22 27.95
CA PRO A 34 -7.56 -33.30 27.06
C PRO A 34 -9.02 -33.76 26.93
N ALA A 35 -9.88 -33.25 27.79
CA ALA A 35 -11.31 -33.28 27.54
C ALA A 35 -11.59 -32.33 26.37
N ALA A 36 -11.99 -32.91 25.25
CA ALA A 36 -12.49 -32.21 24.08
C ALA A 36 -13.69 -31.34 24.47
N ALA A 37 -13.44 -30.06 24.76
CA ALA A 37 -14.47 -29.05 24.85
C ALA A 37 -14.66 -28.44 23.45
N ALA A 38 -15.50 -29.10 22.66
CA ALA A 38 -16.14 -28.44 21.52
C ALA A 38 -17.07 -27.35 22.09
N VAL A 39 -16.67 -26.09 21.95
CA VAL A 39 -17.59 -24.95 22.06
C VAL A 39 -17.61 -24.27 20.70
N THR A 40 -18.66 -24.56 19.95
CA THR A 40 -19.08 -23.87 18.75
C THR A 40 -19.55 -22.46 19.10
N ALA A 41 -18.99 -21.44 18.46
CA ALA A 41 -19.76 -20.26 18.05
C ALA A 41 -19.06 -19.56 16.90
N ALA A 42 -19.71 -19.65 15.74
CA ALA A 42 -19.38 -18.97 14.51
C ALA A 42 -19.18 -17.46 14.74
N GLY A 43 -17.92 -17.03 14.71
CA GLY A 43 -17.59 -15.76 14.09
C GLY A 43 -17.63 -15.96 12.58
N ALA A 44 -18.83 -16.14 12.02
CA ALA A 44 -19.02 -15.80 10.61
C ALA A 44 -18.86 -14.27 10.57
N SER A 45 -17.61 -13.80 10.51
CA SER A 45 -17.33 -12.51 9.91
C SER A 45 -18.06 -12.58 8.59
N ALA A 46 -19.17 -11.84 8.48
CA ALA A 46 -19.86 -11.63 7.22
C ALA A 46 -18.75 -11.41 6.21
N ALA A 47 -18.58 -12.36 5.27
CA ALA A 47 -17.39 -12.40 4.44
C ALA A 47 -17.26 -11.02 3.83
N ALA A 48 -16.27 -10.25 4.29
CA ALA A 48 -16.04 -8.92 3.76
C ALA A 48 -15.97 -9.10 2.25
N PRO A 49 -16.59 -8.21 1.45
CA PRO A 49 -16.51 -8.30 0.00
C PRO A 49 -15.07 -8.60 -0.37
N ARG A 50 -14.81 -9.72 -1.06
CA ARG A 50 -13.45 -10.25 -1.25
C ARG A 50 -12.56 -9.14 -1.83
N ALA A 51 -11.77 -8.54 -0.96
CA ALA A 51 -10.81 -7.51 -1.28
C ALA A 51 -9.66 -8.16 -2.07
N HIS A 52 -9.07 -7.42 -3.00
CA HIS A 52 -7.90 -7.91 -3.72
C HIS A 52 -6.74 -8.15 -2.75
N THR A 53 -6.05 -9.27 -2.95
CA THR A 53 -4.84 -9.62 -2.21
C THR A 53 -3.61 -8.93 -2.80
N ALA A 54 -2.52 -8.87 -2.03
CA ALA A 54 -1.23 -8.34 -2.51
C ALA A 54 -0.77 -9.03 -3.81
N ASP A 55 -0.90 -10.35 -3.87
CA ASP A 55 -0.56 -11.14 -5.07
C ASP A 55 -1.42 -10.82 -6.29
N GLN A 56 -2.72 -10.60 -6.09
CA GLN A 56 -3.62 -10.21 -7.19
C GLN A 56 -3.26 -8.83 -7.72
N ILE A 57 -2.95 -7.89 -6.84
CA ILE A 57 -2.53 -6.54 -7.19
C ILE A 57 -1.17 -6.59 -7.89
N GLY A 58 -0.20 -7.35 -7.38
CA GLY A 58 1.13 -7.46 -7.98
C GLY A 58 1.08 -8.03 -9.39
N ARG A 59 0.29 -9.10 -9.60
CA ARG A 59 0.04 -9.65 -10.95
C ARG A 59 -0.69 -8.68 -11.85
N PHE A 60 -1.62 -7.89 -11.30
CA PHE A 60 -2.28 -6.84 -12.07
C PHE A 60 -1.29 -5.76 -12.50
N LEU A 61 -0.51 -5.19 -11.58
CA LEU A 61 0.47 -4.14 -11.86
C LEU A 61 1.53 -4.62 -12.87
N ALA A 62 2.05 -5.84 -12.72
CA ALA A 62 3.01 -6.40 -13.66
C ALA A 62 2.45 -6.53 -15.08
N ARG A 63 1.18 -6.93 -15.24
CA ARG A 63 0.53 -6.98 -16.56
C ARG A 63 0.16 -5.59 -17.07
N PHE A 64 -0.34 -4.73 -16.19
CA PHE A 64 -0.80 -3.39 -16.52
C PHE A 64 0.37 -2.54 -17.03
N TYR A 65 1.50 -2.52 -16.33
CA TYR A 65 2.68 -1.78 -16.79
C TYR A 65 3.45 -2.52 -17.87
N GLY A 66 3.46 -3.85 -17.86
CA GLY A 66 4.23 -4.64 -18.83
C GLY A 66 5.69 -4.18 -18.90
N LYS A 67 6.26 -4.18 -20.10
CA LYS A 67 7.66 -3.77 -20.33
C LYS A 67 7.82 -2.26 -20.56
N HIS A 68 6.86 -1.64 -21.23
CA HIS A 68 6.98 -0.26 -21.74
C HIS A 68 5.89 0.69 -21.20
N GLY A 69 4.98 0.18 -20.38
CA GLY A 69 3.84 0.92 -19.87
C GLY A 69 2.50 0.34 -20.31
N PRO A 70 1.40 0.93 -19.82
CA PRO A 70 0.06 0.40 -20.05
C PRO A 70 -0.42 0.57 -21.48
N SER A 71 -1.03 -0.51 -21.98
CA SER A 71 -1.65 -0.54 -23.30
C SER A 71 -2.81 0.46 -23.39
N ALA A 72 -3.18 0.84 -24.60
CA ALA A 72 -4.35 1.70 -24.82
C ALA A 72 -5.65 1.05 -24.29
N HIS A 73 -5.73 -0.29 -24.27
CA HIS A 73 -6.86 -1.00 -23.68
C HIS A 73 -6.87 -0.83 -22.16
N ASP A 74 -5.73 -1.04 -21.50
CA ASP A 74 -5.63 -0.93 -20.04
C ASP A 74 -5.89 0.50 -19.57
N ARG A 75 -5.38 1.49 -20.30
CA ARG A 75 -5.65 2.92 -20.02
C ARG A 75 -7.15 3.24 -20.02
N ARG A 76 -7.94 2.60 -20.88
CA ARG A 76 -9.39 2.85 -20.96
C ARG A 76 -10.20 2.12 -19.91
N HIS A 77 -9.75 0.95 -19.45
CA HIS A 77 -10.59 0.06 -18.62
C HIS A 77 -10.08 -0.14 -17.19
N HIS A 78 -8.80 0.14 -16.94
CA HIS A 78 -8.09 -0.17 -15.70
C HIS A 78 -7.49 1.08 -15.01
N VAL A 79 -7.97 2.27 -15.37
CA VAL A 79 -7.56 3.55 -14.77
C VAL A 79 -8.77 4.23 -14.13
N SER A 80 -8.55 4.88 -13.00
CA SER A 80 -9.58 5.67 -12.32
C SER A 80 -9.96 6.91 -13.13
N GLN A 81 -11.18 7.40 -12.94
CA GLN A 81 -11.65 8.61 -13.60
C GLN A 81 -10.79 9.83 -13.24
N VAL A 82 -10.33 9.91 -11.98
CA VAL A 82 -9.45 10.98 -11.49
C VAL A 82 -8.13 11.03 -12.26
N LEU A 83 -7.51 9.87 -12.54
CA LEU A 83 -6.28 9.82 -13.33
C LEU A 83 -6.52 10.16 -14.80
N LEU A 84 -7.66 9.75 -15.38
CA LEU A 84 -8.02 10.13 -16.75
C LEU A 84 -8.19 11.65 -16.89
N GLU A 85 -8.84 12.28 -15.91
CA GLU A 85 -8.99 13.73 -15.84
C GLU A 85 -7.64 14.42 -15.64
N ARG A 86 -6.77 13.90 -14.78
CA ARG A 86 -5.41 14.43 -14.61
C ARG A 86 -4.62 14.35 -15.92
N GLN A 87 -4.70 13.22 -16.63
CA GLN A 87 -4.03 13.04 -17.92
C GLN A 87 -4.52 14.04 -18.97
N ALA A 88 -5.82 14.32 -19.02
CA ALA A 88 -6.38 15.30 -19.97
C ALA A 88 -5.85 16.73 -19.74
N ASN A 89 -5.39 17.03 -18.52
CA ASN A 89 -4.88 18.35 -18.13
C ASN A 89 -3.33 18.37 -18.01
N THR A 90 -2.64 17.28 -18.37
CA THR A 90 -1.20 17.14 -18.20
C THR A 90 -0.56 16.71 -19.52
N GLN A 91 0.57 17.32 -19.90
CA GLN A 91 1.29 16.94 -21.12
C GLN A 91 2.09 15.63 -20.96
N SER A 92 2.65 15.40 -19.78
CA SER A 92 3.32 14.14 -19.42
C SER A 92 2.32 13.02 -19.18
N ASP A 93 2.78 11.78 -19.34
CA ASP A 93 2.03 10.59 -18.97
C ASP A 93 1.94 10.48 -17.44
N VAL A 94 0.73 10.59 -16.91
CA VAL A 94 0.48 10.55 -15.46
C VAL A 94 0.66 9.15 -14.86
N LEU A 95 0.60 8.10 -15.70
CA LEU A 95 0.76 6.72 -15.25
C LEU A 95 2.23 6.31 -15.18
N LEU A 96 3.09 6.97 -15.97
CA LEU A 96 4.53 6.70 -16.06
C LEU A 96 5.38 7.82 -15.46
N CYS A 97 4.77 8.95 -15.09
CA CYS A 97 5.46 10.14 -14.59
C CYS A 97 6.52 10.70 -15.55
N ALA A 98 6.32 10.54 -16.86
CA ALA A 98 7.31 10.88 -17.88
C ALA A 98 6.67 11.31 -19.20
N GLN A 99 7.45 11.94 -20.09
CA GLN A 99 7.00 12.30 -21.44
C GLN A 99 7.35 11.25 -22.51
N ASN A 100 8.31 10.38 -22.21
CA ASN A 100 8.81 9.37 -23.13
C ASN A 100 8.41 7.96 -22.66
N GLU A 101 8.64 6.96 -23.51
CA GLU A 101 8.42 5.55 -23.19
C GLU A 101 9.67 4.94 -22.52
N PRO A 102 9.53 4.20 -21.40
CA PRO A 102 10.65 3.51 -20.76
C PRO A 102 11.07 2.27 -21.54
N LEU A 103 12.35 1.89 -21.40
CA LEU A 103 12.91 0.68 -22.00
C LEU A 103 12.44 -0.59 -21.26
N ASP A 104 12.27 -0.47 -19.95
CA ASP A 104 11.85 -1.55 -19.07
C ASP A 104 11.17 -1.00 -17.81
N ILE A 105 10.25 -1.77 -17.23
CA ILE A 105 9.55 -1.42 -15.99
C ILE A 105 9.58 -2.59 -15.01
N GLY A 106 10.08 -2.33 -13.81
CA GLY A 106 10.04 -3.23 -12.66
C GLY A 106 8.92 -2.87 -11.68
N ILE A 107 8.24 -3.89 -11.16
CA ILE A 107 7.26 -3.73 -10.09
C ILE A 107 7.85 -4.28 -8.79
N GLY A 108 7.91 -3.43 -7.77
CA GLY A 108 8.35 -3.78 -6.43
C GLY A 108 7.32 -4.61 -5.65
N PRO A 109 7.64 -4.97 -4.40
CA PRO A 109 6.70 -5.69 -3.54
C PRO A 109 5.44 -4.86 -3.28
N VAL A 110 4.29 -5.53 -3.25
CA VAL A 110 3.00 -4.90 -2.97
C VAL A 110 2.77 -4.85 -1.46
N THR A 111 2.43 -3.66 -0.96
CA THR A 111 1.92 -3.47 0.40
C THR A 111 0.41 -3.27 0.36
N VAL A 112 -0.31 -3.80 1.35
CA VAL A 112 -1.77 -3.68 1.45
C VAL A 112 -2.15 -3.14 2.81
N ALA A 113 -2.98 -2.09 2.82
CA ALA A 113 -3.64 -1.57 4.00
C ALA A 113 -5.14 -1.88 3.95
N GLN A 114 -5.55 -2.97 4.59
CA GLN A 114 -6.95 -3.41 4.62
C GLN A 114 -7.88 -2.34 5.21
N ALA A 115 -7.46 -1.65 6.27
CA ALA A 115 -8.25 -0.60 6.92
C ALA A 115 -8.52 0.61 6.00
N ALA A 116 -7.67 0.85 5.01
CA ALA A 116 -7.81 1.94 4.03
C ALA A 116 -8.34 1.44 2.67
N ALA A 117 -8.66 0.14 2.55
CA ALA A 117 -9.07 -0.50 1.30
C ALA A 117 -8.16 -0.18 0.11
N VAL A 118 -6.85 -0.05 0.34
CA VAL A 118 -5.85 0.26 -0.70
C VAL A 118 -4.65 -0.69 -0.63
N GLY A 119 -4.08 -1.00 -1.80
CA GLY A 119 -2.76 -1.59 -1.94
C GLY A 119 -1.90 -0.76 -2.89
N TRP A 120 -0.58 -0.83 -2.73
CA TRP A 120 0.35 -0.07 -3.54
C TRP A 120 1.66 -0.81 -3.74
N ALA A 121 2.39 -0.45 -4.79
CA ALA A 121 3.76 -0.87 -5.02
C ALA A 121 4.58 0.26 -5.62
N THR A 122 5.89 0.24 -5.33
CA THR A 122 6.86 1.04 -6.06
C THR A 122 7.03 0.47 -7.46
N VAL A 123 6.98 1.35 -8.46
CA VAL A 123 7.27 1.04 -9.85
C VAL A 123 8.60 1.70 -10.19
N THR A 124 9.49 0.95 -10.83
CA THR A 124 10.82 1.41 -11.25
C THR A 124 10.87 1.41 -12.77
N THR A 125 11.20 2.53 -13.39
CA THR A 125 11.33 2.65 -14.84
C THR A 125 12.78 2.85 -15.22
N HIS A 126 13.23 2.13 -16.25
CA HIS A 126 14.57 2.25 -16.81
C HIS A 126 14.52 2.95 -18.17
N TRP A 127 15.44 3.87 -18.41
CA TRP A 127 15.47 4.75 -19.58
C TRP A 127 16.82 4.69 -20.28
N GLU A 128 16.88 5.28 -21.48
CA GLU A 128 18.16 5.49 -22.16
C GLU A 128 19.13 6.33 -21.32
N GLY A 129 20.42 6.02 -21.49
CA GLY A 129 21.51 6.66 -20.75
C GLY A 129 21.61 6.20 -19.29
N ASP A 130 21.23 4.96 -18.99
CA ASP A 130 21.29 4.32 -17.67
C ASP A 130 20.52 5.07 -16.57
N ARG A 131 19.52 5.86 -16.95
CA ARG A 131 18.67 6.59 -16.01
C ARG A 131 17.58 5.68 -15.48
N THR A 132 17.29 5.83 -14.19
CA THR A 132 16.25 5.08 -13.49
C THR A 132 15.41 6.06 -12.69
N ASP A 133 14.09 5.91 -12.75
CA ASP A 133 13.13 6.67 -11.94
C ASP A 133 12.22 5.72 -11.18
N THR A 134 11.56 6.25 -10.15
CA THR A 134 10.57 5.49 -9.38
C THR A 134 9.32 6.32 -9.11
N PHE A 135 8.18 5.63 -9.01
CA PHE A 135 6.93 6.21 -8.57
C PHE A 135 6.11 5.18 -7.82
N THR A 136 5.03 5.59 -7.16
CA THR A 136 4.14 4.67 -6.42
C THR A 136 2.80 4.57 -7.11
N ALA A 137 2.37 3.34 -7.43
CA ALA A 137 1.05 3.06 -8.01
C ALA A 137 0.11 2.54 -6.93
N TYR A 138 -1.07 3.15 -6.80
CA TYR A 138 -2.11 2.79 -5.83
C TYR A 138 -3.26 2.07 -6.53
N VAL A 139 -3.82 1.07 -5.85
CA VAL A 139 -4.91 0.22 -6.33
C VAL A 139 -5.95 0.06 -5.23
N ARG A 140 -7.22 0.28 -5.58
CA ARG A 140 -8.36 0.04 -4.69
C ARG A 140 -8.64 -1.44 -4.53
N LEU A 141 -8.69 -1.92 -3.29
CA LEU A 141 -8.91 -3.35 -3.00
C LEU A 141 -10.35 -3.80 -3.32
N ASP A 142 -11.29 -2.87 -3.36
CA ASP A 142 -12.72 -3.11 -3.64
C ASP A 142 -13.10 -2.91 -5.12
N SER A 143 -12.18 -2.42 -5.95
CA SER A 143 -12.46 -2.11 -7.35
C SER A 143 -12.77 -3.36 -8.19
N LYS A 144 -13.80 -3.31 -9.04
CA LYS A 144 -14.15 -4.39 -9.98
C LYS A 144 -14.47 -3.81 -11.37
N PRO A 145 -13.63 -4.06 -12.40
CA PRO A 145 -12.33 -4.75 -12.36
C PRO A 145 -11.29 -4.01 -11.51
N ILE A 146 -10.12 -4.63 -11.26
CA ILE A 146 -8.98 -3.95 -10.60
C ILE A 146 -8.59 -2.72 -11.44
N ARG A 147 -8.37 -1.57 -10.80
CA ARG A 147 -7.92 -0.34 -11.46
C ARG A 147 -6.80 0.35 -10.69
N ILE A 148 -5.94 1.07 -11.40
CA ILE A 148 -5.06 2.07 -10.81
C ILE A 148 -5.95 3.20 -10.30
N ASP A 149 -5.83 3.49 -9.00
CA ASP A 149 -6.57 4.53 -8.31
C ASP A 149 -5.86 5.88 -8.42
N ASP A 150 -4.56 5.88 -8.11
CA ASP A 150 -3.69 7.05 -8.16
C ASP A 150 -2.24 6.64 -8.46
N VAL A 151 -1.44 7.61 -8.92
CA VAL A 151 0.00 7.48 -9.15
C VAL A 151 0.70 8.70 -8.57
N ILE A 152 1.68 8.45 -7.71
CA ILE A 152 2.50 9.49 -7.10
C ILE A 152 3.90 9.42 -7.68
N CYS A 153 4.24 10.43 -8.48
CA CYS A 153 5.57 10.62 -9.05
C CYS A 153 6.56 11.05 -7.95
N ALA A 154 7.74 10.42 -7.88
CA ALA A 154 8.84 11.00 -7.13
C ALA A 154 9.29 12.27 -7.88
N GLY A 155 9.26 13.42 -7.19
CA GLY A 155 9.62 14.72 -7.77
C GLY A 155 11.13 14.92 -7.88
#